data_AF-A0A7W0JXM9-F1
#
_entry.id   AF-A0A7W0JXM9-F1
#
_cell.length_a   1.000
_cell.length_b   1.000
_cell.length_c   1.000
_cell.angle_alpha   90.00
_cell.angle_beta   90.00
_cell.angle_gamma   90.00
#
_symmetry.space_group_name_H-M   'P 1'
#
loop_
_entity.id
_entity.type
_entity.pdbx_description
1 polymer ?
#
loop_
_entity_poly.entity_id
_entity_poly.type
_entity_poly.pdbx_seq_one_letter_code
_entity_poly.pdbx_strand_id
1 'polypeptide(L)' 'MKSLWQAFWSDESGQGLVEYALIIALVAVGLIAILLVLRNSIGDVFNNASASLNNAPATAYP' A
#
# COMPACT_ATOMS: atom_id res chain seq x y z
N MET A 1 17.83 26.30 -37.21
CA MET A 1 16.78 26.66 -36.22
C MET A 1 15.66 25.64 -36.15
N LYS A 2 15.04 25.21 -37.27
CA LYS A 2 13.97 24.19 -37.25
C LYS A 2 14.42 22.81 -36.72
N SER A 3 15.67 22.42 -36.96
CA SER A 3 16.24 21.15 -36.48
C SER A 3 16.43 21.07 -34.97
N LEU A 4 16.63 22.21 -34.29
CA LEU A 4 16.78 22.25 -32.83
C LEU A 4 15.44 22.05 -32.13
N TRP A 5 14.36 22.59 -32.71
CA TRP A 5 12.99 22.38 -32.23
C TRP A 5 12.51 20.94 -32.42
N GLN A 6 12.92 20.27 -33.52
CA GLN A 6 12.64 18.85 -33.71
C GLN A 6 13.43 17.96 -32.73
N ALA A 7 14.70 18.26 -32.48
CA ALA A 7 15.50 17.50 -31.51
C ALA A 7 14.94 17.58 -30.08
N PHE A 8 14.41 18.75 -29.67
CA PHE A 8 13.76 18.91 -28.37
C PHE A 8 12.40 18.18 -28.26
N TRP A 9 11.67 18.04 -29.37
CA TRP A 9 10.39 17.33 -29.40
C TRP A 9 10.56 15.81 -29.49
N SER A 10 11.70 15.34 -30.02
CA SER A 10 12.06 13.92 -30.15
C SER A 10 12.91 13.39 -28.99
N ASP A 11 13.11 14.17 -27.94
CA ASP A 11 13.89 13.76 -26.77
C ASP A 11 13.02 12.93 -25.81
N GLU A 12 12.95 11.62 -26.04
CA GLU A 12 12.24 10.63 -25.21
C GLU A 12 13.08 10.16 -23.98
N SER A 13 14.22 10.81 -23.70
CA SER A 13 15.16 10.38 -22.65
C SER A 13 14.57 10.31 -21.25
N GLY A 14 13.48 11.04 -20.99
CA GLY A 14 12.69 10.96 -19.75
C GLY A 14 11.44 10.07 -19.81
N GLN A 15 11.00 9.67 -21.00
CA GLN A 15 9.74 8.95 -21.20
C GLN A 15 9.80 7.54 -20.60
N GLY A 16 10.92 6.83 -20.78
CA GLY A 16 11.11 5.50 -20.18
C GLY A 16 11.09 5.52 -18.65
N LEU A 17 11.66 6.57 -18.04
CA LEU A 17 11.64 6.73 -16.57
C LEU A 17 10.22 7.00 -16.04
N VAL A 18 9.42 7.78 -16.77
CA VAL A 18 8.03 8.06 -16.41
C VAL A 18 7.18 6.79 -16.50
N GLU A 19 7.39 5.94 -17.51
CA GLU A 19 6.65 4.67 -17.63
C GLU A 19 6.89 3.75 -16.43
N TYR A 20 8.15 3.56 -16.02
CA TYR A 20 8.46 2.77 -14.83
C TYR A 20 7.92 3.42 -13.55
N ALA A 21 8.00 4.75 -13.43
CA ALA A 21 7.44 5.47 -12.29
C ALA A 21 5.92 5.28 -12.16
N LEU A 22 5.19 5.25 -13.29
CA LEU A 22 3.75 5.01 -13.31
C LEU A 22 3.40 3.58 -12.90
N ILE A 23 4.17 2.57 -13.32
CA ILE A 23 3.98 1.18 -12.88
C ILE A 23 4.24 1.06 -11.37
N ILE A 24 5.32 1.66 -10.88
CA ILE A 24 5.64 1.68 -9.45
C ILE A 24 4.53 2.37 -8.64
N ALA A 25 3.99 3.49 -9.13
CA ALA A 25 2.88 4.19 -8.50
C ALA A 25 1.62 3.31 -8.43
N LEU A 26 1.28 2.59 -9.51
CA LEU A 26 0.16 1.67 -9.53
C LEU A 26 0.33 0.52 -8.52
N VAL A 27 1.51 -0.09 -8.49
CA VAL A 27 1.83 -1.17 -7.53
C VAL A 27 1.75 -0.64 -6.11
N ALA A 28 2.29 0.56 -5.83
CA ALA A 28 2.24 1.19 -4.51
C ALA A 28 0.80 1.42 -4.05
N VAL A 29 -0.09 1.92 -4.91
CA VAL A 29 -1.52 2.07 -4.60
C VAL A 29 -2.16 0.73 -4.27
N GLY A 30 -1.86 -0.32 -5.04
CA GLY A 30 -2.34 -1.67 -4.78
C GLY A 30 -1.87 -2.22 -3.42
N LEU A 31 -0.59 -2.01 -3.08
CA LEU A 31 -0.03 -2.42 -1.79
C LEU A 31 -0.69 -1.67 -0.63
N ILE A 32 -0.94 -0.37 -0.77
CA ILE A 32 -1.64 0.42 0.25
C ILE A 32 -3.04 -0.17 0.50
N ALA A 33 -3.78 -0.51 -0.55
CA ALA A 33 -5.10 -1.13 -0.41
C ALA A 33 -5.04 -2.46 0.36
N ILE A 34 -4.06 -3.32 0.06
CA ILE A 34 -3.85 -4.59 0.78
C ILE A 34 -3.52 -4.34 2.25
N LEU A 35 -2.64 -3.37 2.54
CA LEU A 35 -2.27 -3.02 3.92
C LEU A 35 -3.44 -2.49 4.74
N LEU A 36 -4.39 -1.78 4.12
CA LEU A 36 -5.61 -1.33 4.81
C LEU A 36 -6.50 -2.50 5.23
N VAL A 37 -6.64 -3.52 4.38
CA VAL A 37 -7.38 -4.75 4.72
C VAL A 37 -6.67 -5.49 5.84
N LEU A 38 -5.35 -5.68 5.72
CA LEU A 38 -4.54 -6.37 6.73
C LEU A 38 -4.60 -5.66 8.09
N ARG A 39 -4.55 -4.33 8.11
CA ARG A 39 -4.73 -3.51 9.33
C ARG A 39 -6.02 -3.89 10.06
N ASN A 40 -7.13 -3.99 9.35
CA ASN A 40 -8.43 -4.30 9.95
C ASN A 40 -8.44 -5.73 10.49
N SER A 41 -7.98 -6.71 9.70
CA SER A 41 -7.93 -8.12 10.13
C SER A 41 -7.06 -8.33 11.37
N ILE A 42 -5.91 -7.67 11.46
CA ILE A 42 -5.06 -7.71 12.66
C ILE A 42 -5.80 -7.10 13.85
N GLY A 43 -6.46 -5.95 13.65
CA GLY A 43 -7.28 -5.31 14.68
C GLY A 43 -8.36 -6.24 15.23
N ASP A 44 -9.07 -6.96 14.35
CA ASP A 44 -10.11 -7.90 14.73
C ASP A 44 -9.56 -9.06 15.57
N VAL A 45 -8.39 -9.60 15.22
CA VAL A 45 -7.73 -10.65 16.00
C VAL A 45 -7.41 -10.16 17.41
N PHE A 46 -6.84 -8.97 17.55
CA PHE A 46 -6.54 -8.39 18.86
C PHE A 46 -7.81 -8.10 19.66
N ASN A 47 -8.85 -7.55 19.02
CA ASN A 47 -10.13 -7.30 19.67
C ASN A 47 -10.77 -8.59 20.19
N ASN A 48 -10.73 -9.67 19.40
CA ASN A 48 -11.25 -10.98 19.81
C ASN A 48 -10.46 -11.58 20.97
N ALA A 49 -9.13 -11.44 20.94
CA ALA A 49 -8.28 -11.87 22.06
C ALA A 49 -8.61 -11.09 23.33
N SER A 50 -8.68 -9.76 23.25
CA SER A 50 -9.06 -8.88 24.37
C SER A 50 -10.45 -9.21 24.90
N ALA A 51 -11.43 -9.46 24.02
CA ALA A 51 -12.77 -9.88 24.43
C ALA A 51 -12.72 -11.21 25.19
N SER A 52 -11.92 -12.18 24.72
CA SER A 52 -11.79 -13.48 25.38
C SER A 52 -11.16 -13.35 26.77
N LEU A 53 -10.15 -12.49 26.91
CA LEU A 53 -9.50 -12.17 28.19
C LEU A 53 -10.46 -11.46 29.15
N ASN A 54 -11.23 -10.49 28.68
CA ASN A 54 -12.18 -9.74 29.51
C ASN A 54 -13.38 -10.59 29.95
N ASN A 55 -13.81 -11.52 29.11
CA ASN A 55 -14.90 -12.45 29.41
C ASN A 55 -14.42 -13.75 30.08
N ALA A 56 -13.12 -13.87 30.37
CA ALA A 56 -12.59 -15.01 31.09
C ALA A 56 -13.28 -15.08 32.47
N PRO A 57 -13.94 -16.21 32.82
CA PRO A 57 -14.62 -16.32 34.09
C PRO A 57 -13.64 -16.09 35.23
N ALA A 58 -13.95 -15.15 36.13
CA ALA A 58 -13.24 -14.97 37.40
C ALA A 58 -13.61 -16.06 38.41
N THR A 59 -13.83 -17.30 37.94
CA THR A 59 -13.99 -18.43 38.83
C THR A 59 -12.65 -18.63 39.50
N ALA A 60 -12.56 -18.22 40.77
CA ALA A 60 -11.46 -18.61 41.62
C ALA A 60 -11.33 -20.12 41.52
N TYR A 61 -10.14 -20.58 41.12
CA TYR A 61 -9.78 -21.99 41.23
C TYR A 61 -10.04 -22.42 42.68
N PRO A 62 -10.78 -23.53 42.94
CA PRO A 62 -10.99 -24.02 44.29
C PRO A 62 -9.67 -24.39 44.98
#